data_AF-A0A830D1T3-F1
#
_entry.id   AF-A0A830D1T3-F1
#
_cell.length_a   1.000
_cell.length_b   1.000
_cell.length_c   1.000
_cell.angle_alpha   90.00
_cell.angle_beta   90.00
_cell.angle_gamma   90.00
#
_symmetry.space_group_name_H-M   'P 1'
#
loop_
_entity.id
_entity.type
_entity.pdbx_description
1 polymer ?
#
loop_
_entity_poly.entity_id
_entity_poly.type
_entity_poly.pdbx_seq_one_letter_code
_entity_poly.pdbx_strand_id
1 'polypeptide(L)'
;SQESEWLRVTLHKWLDDEYCPEPTNIDISEIAAKSFYKSLVEKRADLGDILLRMALELESISYQESFHGAFSSANAAVNLIVQRILEV
;
A
#
# COMPACT_ATOMS: atom_id res chain seq x y z
N SER A 1 -2.97 4.80 -12.87
CA SER A 1 -2.31 3.96 -13.90
C SER A 1 -2.75 2.52 -13.72
N GLN A 2 -2.43 1.62 -14.65
CA GLN A 2 -2.71 0.18 -14.47
C GLN A 2 -2.03 -0.38 -13.21
N GLU A 3 -0.77 0.01 -12.96
CA GLU A 3 0.01 -0.40 -11.80
C GLU A 3 -0.58 0.06 -10.46
N SER A 4 -1.09 1.29 -10.39
CA SER A 4 -1.73 1.78 -9.17
C SER A 4 -3.05 1.06 -8.87
N GLU A 5 -3.85 0.80 -9.90
CA GLU A 5 -5.13 0.10 -9.72
C GLU A 5 -4.92 -1.37 -9.35
N TRP A 6 -3.91 -2.01 -9.94
CA TRP A 6 -3.49 -3.34 -9.52
C TRP A 6 -3.10 -3.37 -8.05
N LEU A 7 -2.30 -2.40 -7.58
CA LEU A 7 -1.88 -2.34 -6.19
C LEU A 7 -3.08 -2.17 -5.26
N ARG A 8 -4.04 -1.30 -5.63
CA ARG A 8 -5.28 -1.09 -4.85
C ARG A 8 -6.02 -2.40 -4.60
N VAL A 9 -6.34 -3.12 -5.68
CA VAL A 9 -7.14 -4.36 -5.59
C VAL A 9 -6.36 -5.46 -4.87
N THR A 10 -5.07 -5.61 -5.17
CA THR A 10 -4.24 -6.68 -4.63
C THR A 10 -3.95 -6.47 -3.14
N LEU A 11 -3.63 -5.23 -2.73
CA LEU A 11 -3.36 -4.90 -1.34
C LEU A 11 -4.61 -5.04 -0.48
N HIS A 12 -5.77 -4.56 -0.95
CA HIS A 12 -7.03 -4.73 -0.22
C HIS A 12 -7.31 -6.22 0.04
N LYS A 13 -7.23 -7.05 -1.00
CA LYS A 13 -7.40 -8.50 -0.85
C LYS A 13 -6.40 -9.10 0.12
N TRP A 14 -5.12 -8.72 0.01
CA TRP A 14 -4.07 -9.24 0.88
C TRP A 14 -4.32 -8.89 2.36
N LEU A 15 -4.77 -7.67 2.65
CA LEU A 15 -5.10 -7.24 4.01
C LEU A 15 -6.30 -8.00 4.59
N ASP A 16 -7.32 -8.23 3.77
CA ASP A 16 -8.50 -9.01 4.15
C ASP A 16 -8.14 -10.48 4.44
N ASP A 17 -7.23 -11.05 3.64
CA ASP A 17 -6.76 -12.43 3.78
C ASP A 17 -5.82 -12.60 5.01
N GLU A 18 -4.95 -11.63 5.29
CA GLU A 18 -3.96 -11.69 6.38
C GLU A 18 -4.58 -11.40 7.77
N TYR A 19 -5.46 -10.41 7.88
CA TYR A 19 -6.00 -9.97 9.16
C TYR A 19 -7.48 -10.34 9.30
N CYS A 20 -8.33 -9.61 8.58
CA CYS A 20 -9.74 -9.87 8.32
C CYS A 20 -10.30 -8.67 7.53
N PRO A 21 -11.45 -8.81 6.86
CA PRO A 21 -12.10 -7.69 6.21
C PRO A 21 -12.48 -6.57 7.18
N GLU A 22 -11.99 -5.36 6.91
CA GLU A 22 -12.34 -4.14 7.66
C GLU A 22 -12.40 -2.91 6.74
N PRO A 23 -13.22 -1.88 7.08
CA PRO A 23 -13.30 -0.65 6.28
C PRO A 23 -11.94 0.03 6.10
N THR A 24 -11.07 -0.02 7.10
CA THR A 24 -9.73 0.57 7.05
C THR A 24 -8.87 -0.01 5.92
N ASN A 25 -9.06 -1.29 5.55
CA ASN A 25 -8.33 -1.91 4.44
C ASN A 25 -8.64 -1.24 3.09
N ILE A 26 -9.88 -0.75 2.92
CA ILE A 26 -10.27 0.02 1.74
C ILE A 26 -9.46 1.31 1.69
N ASP A 27 -9.47 2.10 2.77
CA ASP A 27 -8.77 3.38 2.86
C ASP A 27 -7.25 3.22 2.64
N ILE A 28 -6.66 2.19 3.25
CA ILE A 28 -5.24 1.86 3.06
C ILE A 28 -4.95 1.58 1.59
N SER A 29 -5.76 0.73 0.96
CA SER A 29 -5.54 0.33 -0.43
C SER A 29 -5.63 1.52 -1.39
N GLU A 30 -6.56 2.45 -1.15
CA GLU A 30 -6.74 3.65 -1.95
C GLU A 30 -5.58 4.63 -1.79
N ILE A 31 -5.15 4.87 -0.54
CA ILE A 31 -4.03 5.77 -0.25
C ILE A 31 -2.72 5.19 -0.77
N ALA A 32 -2.45 3.90 -0.56
CA ALA A 32 -1.26 3.22 -1.07
C ALA A 32 -1.19 3.28 -2.61
N ALA A 33 -2.30 3.00 -3.30
CA ALA A 33 -2.37 3.10 -4.75
C ALA A 33 -2.11 4.52 -5.27
N LYS A 34 -2.67 5.52 -4.61
CA LYS A 34 -2.43 6.93 -4.93
C LYS A 34 -0.98 7.33 -4.67
N SER A 35 -0.41 6.86 -3.56
CA SER A 35 1.00 7.09 -3.20
C SER A 35 1.92 6.54 -4.27
N PHE A 36 1.69 5.29 -4.66
CA PHE A 36 2.47 4.61 -5.68
C PHE A 36 2.34 5.29 -7.04
N TYR A 37 1.12 5.71 -7.43
CA TYR A 37 0.93 6.48 -8.65
C TYR A 37 1.77 7.76 -8.68
N LYS A 38 1.81 8.52 -7.59
CA LYS A 38 2.64 9.73 -7.50
C LYS A 38 4.13 9.40 -7.66
N SER A 39 4.62 8.35 -6.98
CA SER A 39 6.02 7.92 -7.10
C SER A 39 6.38 7.55 -8.55
N LEU A 40 5.49 6.84 -9.26
CA LEU A 40 5.68 6.51 -10.68
C LEU A 40 5.74 7.75 -11.57
N VAL A 41 4.83 8.71 -11.36
CA VAL A 41 4.80 9.98 -12.12
C VAL A 41 6.06 10.82 -11.84
N GLU A 42 6.52 10.84 -10.59
CA GLU A 42 7.75 11.52 -10.16
C GLU A 42 9.02 10.75 -10.58
N LYS A 43 8.89 9.59 -11.23
CA LYS A 43 10.01 8.68 -11.59
C LYS A 43 10.88 8.27 -10.39
N ARG A 44 10.29 8.22 -9.19
CA ARG A 44 10.93 7.66 -8.00
C ARG A 44 10.76 6.15 -8.03
N ALA A 45 11.86 5.44 -8.25
CA ALA A 45 11.91 3.98 -8.28
C ALA A 45 12.63 3.37 -7.07
N ASP A 46 13.21 4.19 -6.19
CA ASP A 46 13.82 3.68 -4.97
C ASP A 46 12.73 3.17 -4.01
N LEU A 47 12.85 1.90 -3.62
CA LEU A 47 11.85 1.23 -2.80
C LEU A 47 11.79 1.78 -1.37
N GLY A 48 12.92 2.26 -0.83
CA GLY A 48 12.96 2.89 0.48
C GLY A 48 12.22 4.22 0.49
N ASP A 49 12.42 5.05 -0.53
CA ASP A 49 11.66 6.28 -0.74
C ASP A 49 10.16 6.01 -0.89
N ILE A 50 9.78 5.02 -1.70
CA ILE A 50 8.36 4.64 -1.89
C ILE A 50 7.76 4.19 -0.56
N LEU A 51 8.46 3.34 0.20
CA LEU A 51 8.01 2.85 1.50
C LEU A 51 7.78 3.99 2.49
N LEU A 52 8.77 4.86 2.68
CA LEU A 52 8.69 5.94 3.67
C LEU A 52 7.61 6.96 3.30
N ARG A 53 7.51 7.32 2.01
CA ARG A 53 6.47 8.23 1.53
C ARG A 53 5.08 7.65 1.74
N MET A 54 4.90 6.36 1.45
CA MET A 54 3.62 5.68 1.63
C MET A 54 3.25 5.55 3.09
N ALA A 55 4.21 5.18 3.96
CA ALA A 55 3.98 5.12 5.40
C ALA A 55 3.53 6.47 5.95
N LEU A 56 4.20 7.57 5.56
CA LEU A 56 3.82 8.92 5.96
C LEU A 56 2.42 9.32 5.46
N GLU A 57 2.05 8.96 4.23
CA GLU A 57 0.71 9.24 3.71
C GLU A 57 -0.37 8.39 4.41
N LEU A 58 -0.05 7.17 4.84
CA LEU A 58 -0.97 6.27 5.53
C LEU A 58 -1.24 6.67 7.00
N GLU A 59 -0.41 7.51 7.61
CA GLU A 59 -0.66 8.10 8.93
C GLU A 59 -1.89 9.02 8.95
N SER A 60 -2.47 9.37 7.79
CA SER A 60 -3.71 10.17 7.74
C SER A 60 -4.97 9.36 8.10
N ILE A 61 -4.86 8.04 8.25
CA ILE A 61 -5.98 7.14 8.59
C ILE A 61 -6.01 6.88 10.10
N SER A 62 -7.19 6.66 10.68
CA SER A 62 -7.33 6.18 12.06
C SER A 62 -7.23 4.65 12.10
N TYR A 63 -6.32 4.11 12.92
CA TYR A 63 -6.12 2.67 13.14
C TYR A 63 -6.63 2.19 14.51
N GLN A 64 -7.41 3.00 15.24
CA GLN A 64 -7.79 2.69 16.63
C GLN A 64 -8.51 1.34 16.80
N GLU A 65 -9.22 0.89 15.77
CA GLU A 65 -9.95 -0.38 15.77
C GLU A 65 -9.34 -1.42 14.80
N SER A 66 -8.15 -1.14 14.25
CA SER A 66 -7.50 -1.97 13.24
C SER A 66 -6.42 -2.88 13.82
N PHE A 67 -6.18 -4.01 13.15
CA PHE A 67 -5.22 -5.04 13.59
C PHE A 67 -3.76 -4.70 13.26
N HIS A 68 -3.56 -3.71 12.40
CA HIS A 68 -2.27 -3.29 11.86
C HIS A 68 -2.21 -1.76 11.78
N GLY A 69 -1.03 -1.22 11.49
CA GLY A 69 -0.79 0.22 11.39
C GLY A 69 -0.32 0.66 10.01
N ALA A 70 -0.03 1.97 9.90
CA ALA A 70 0.45 2.60 8.68
C ALA A 70 1.73 1.96 8.13
N PHE A 71 2.72 1.71 9.00
CA PHE A 71 4.01 1.15 8.57
C PHE A 71 3.90 -0.31 8.10
N SER A 72 3.16 -1.15 8.82
CA SER A 72 2.90 -2.54 8.39
C SER A 72 2.15 -2.58 7.06
N SER A 73 1.18 -1.69 6.88
CA SER A 73 0.41 -1.54 5.63
C SER A 73 1.30 -1.12 4.45
N ALA A 74 2.17 -0.11 4.67
CA ALA A 74 3.13 0.33 3.66
C ALA A 74 4.12 -0.77 3.27
N ASN A 75 4.61 -1.55 4.25
CA ASN A 75 5.48 -2.69 3.99
C ASN A 75 4.79 -3.76 3.15
N ALA A 76 3.53 -4.10 3.47
CA ALA A 76 2.75 -5.06 2.69
C ALA A 76 2.62 -4.60 1.22
N ALA A 77 2.28 -3.32 1.01
CA ALA A 77 2.19 -2.74 -0.32
C ALA A 77 3.50 -2.82 -1.10
N VAL A 78 4.63 -2.45 -0.47
CA VAL A 78 5.95 -2.50 -1.11
C VAL A 78 6.39 -3.93 -1.39
N ASN A 79 6.11 -4.88 -0.49
CA ASN A 79 6.38 -6.29 -0.74
C ASN A 79 5.64 -6.80 -1.99
N LEU A 80 4.35 -6.46 -2.14
CA LEU A 80 3.58 -6.79 -3.35
C LEU A 80 4.21 -6.17 -4.60
N ILE A 81 4.59 -4.89 -4.56
CA ILE A 81 5.27 -4.21 -5.68
C ILE A 81 6.55 -4.96 -6.07
N VAL A 82 7.36 -5.36 -5.08
CA VAL A 82 8.60 -6.11 -5.31
C VAL A 82 8.31 -7.46 -5.96
N GLN A 83 7.34 -8.22 -5.45
CA GLN A 83 6.93 -9.50 -6.04
C GLN A 83 6.52 -9.34 -7.51
N ARG A 84 5.73 -8.30 -7.82
CA ARG A 84 5.31 -7.99 -9.19
C ARG A 84 6.48 -7.64 -10.11
N ILE A 85 7.45 -6.86 -9.63
CA ILE A 85 8.62 -6.47 -10.42
C ILE A 85 9.56 -7.66 -10.66
N LEU A 86 9.69 -8.53 -9.67
CA LEU A 86 10.60 -9.68 -9.73
C LEU A 86 9.96 -10.94 -10.33
N GLU A 87 8.66 -10.92 -10.65
CA GLU A 87 7.88 -12.06 -11.17
C GLU A 87 7.95 -13.32 -10.27
N VAL A 88 7.99 -13.13 -8.95
CA VAL A 88 8.05 -14.21 -7.93
C VAL A 88 6.72 -14.43 -7.22
#